data_AF-A0A7C3JPM5-F1
#
_entry.id   AF-A0A7C3JPM5-F1
#
_cell.length_a   1.000
_cell.length_b   1.000
_cell.length_c   1.000
_cell.angle_alpha   90.00
_cell.angle_beta   90.00
_cell.angle_gamma   90.00
#
_symmetry.space_group_name_H-M   'P 1'
#
loop_
_entity.id
_entity.type
_entity.pdbx_description
1 polymer ?
#
loop_
_entity_poly.entity_id
_entity_poly.type
_entity_poly.pdbx_seq_one_letter_code
_entity_poly.pdbx_strand_id
1 'polypeptide(L)'
;MRRAHLYVLAGLLAAIALAVFLHKVLVLGFPVKPEERTDVWRIEVQIRFAAEGGPAKAALFVPHGTGAFTVVDQSFVSPGYGISTEPHPGSGIRAAYTIREAKGTQTLYYRAVIQRGREAESVERDPQPRVSPPRYEEAEQAAAQSLVAAALRQSADTATLAALLVKRLKEAKPGDEARFLLGHEPTNLRLVATAVGLLQTAGVPARIVNGLVLVPERRDAQFLRWLEYYADGRWQPYYPAEPTPEALRYYLPWWRGPSAFVQLSGGTGLNHTVATSRSYELAIHTALTQQRALEKRLVEFSLFGLPLQAQALFRTLLVIPAGVLLLVVLRNIVGVKTFGTFMPVLIALSFRQTGLAWGLVFFSTVVALGLAVRFYLERLKLLLVPRVASVVIVVILILAGLTVLSFRLEVERGLSIGLFPIVILTFTIERMTLVWEERGATEALQQGLGSIAVGALAYLVMNLRIVEHLLFVFPELLLAVLAATLLIGRYTGYRLTELRRFKALAR
;
A
#
# COMPACT_ATOMS: atom_id res chain seq x y z
N MET A 1 -25.73 -34.41 -25.83
CA MET A 1 -25.67 -34.07 -24.39
C MET A 1 -26.90 -33.26 -23.99
N ARG A 2 -27.75 -33.78 -23.09
CA ARG A 2 -29.03 -33.16 -22.68
C ARG A 2 -28.81 -31.79 -22.03
N ARG A 3 -29.69 -30.81 -22.31
CA ARG A 3 -29.63 -29.44 -21.73
C ARG A 3 -29.50 -29.46 -20.20
N ALA A 4 -30.12 -30.47 -19.56
CA ALA A 4 -30.05 -30.71 -18.12
C ALA A 4 -28.61 -30.86 -17.58
N HIS A 5 -27.69 -31.49 -18.31
CA HIS A 5 -26.32 -31.71 -17.81
C HIS A 5 -25.57 -30.38 -17.59
N LEU A 6 -25.75 -29.41 -18.49
CA LEU A 6 -25.14 -28.08 -18.34
C LEU A 6 -25.68 -27.34 -17.10
N TYR A 7 -27.01 -27.36 -16.91
CA TYR A 7 -27.62 -26.70 -15.74
C TYR A 7 -27.22 -27.37 -14.42
N VAL A 8 -27.14 -28.71 -14.40
CA VAL A 8 -26.66 -29.46 -13.23
C VAL A 8 -25.20 -29.13 -12.94
N LEU A 9 -24.33 -29.13 -13.96
CA LEU A 9 -22.91 -28.81 -13.80
C LEU A 9 -22.72 -27.35 -13.33
N ALA A 10 -23.38 -26.39 -13.96
CA ALA A 10 -23.30 -24.99 -13.56
C ALA A 10 -23.86 -24.76 -12.15
N GLY A 11 -24.96 -25.43 -11.79
CA GLY A 11 -25.55 -25.41 -10.46
C GLY A 11 -24.59 -25.98 -9.40
N LEU A 12 -23.94 -27.11 -9.69
CA LEU A 12 -22.96 -27.73 -8.79
C LEU A 12 -21.74 -26.82 -8.58
N LEU A 13 -21.19 -26.25 -9.66
CA LEU A 13 -20.05 -25.32 -9.58
C LEU A 13 -20.40 -24.08 -8.75
N ALA A 14 -21.57 -23.49 -8.97
CA ALA A 14 -22.03 -22.33 -8.21
C ALA A 14 -22.31 -22.68 -6.74
N ALA A 15 -22.89 -23.85 -6.46
CA ALA A 15 -23.15 -24.30 -5.10
C ALA A 15 -21.86 -24.54 -4.31
N ILE A 16 -20.84 -25.17 -4.92
CA ILE A 16 -19.52 -25.37 -4.30
C ILE A 16 -18.86 -24.01 -4.03
N ALA A 17 -18.86 -23.11 -5.01
CA ALA A 17 -18.30 -21.76 -4.86
C ALA A 17 -18.94 -21.01 -3.69
N LEU A 18 -20.28 -21.02 -3.62
CA LEU A 18 -21.04 -20.32 -2.61
C LEU A 18 -20.88 -20.96 -1.23
N ALA A 19 -20.84 -22.28 -1.13
CA ALA A 19 -20.64 -22.99 0.14
C ALA A 19 -19.27 -22.67 0.76
N VAL A 20 -18.20 -22.71 -0.05
CA VAL A 20 -16.84 -22.38 0.43
C VAL A 20 -16.74 -20.89 0.78
N PHE A 21 -17.31 -20.01 -0.04
CA PHE A 21 -17.35 -18.57 0.23
C PHE A 21 -18.08 -18.26 1.55
N LEU A 22 -19.29 -18.81 1.75
CA LEU A 22 -20.07 -18.61 2.97
C LEU A 22 -19.36 -19.19 4.20
N HIS A 23 -18.70 -20.33 4.07
CA HIS A 23 -17.91 -20.90 5.17
C HIS A 23 -16.76 -19.96 5.57
N LYS A 24 -16.03 -19.41 4.61
CA LYS A 24 -14.96 -18.43 4.91
C LYS A 24 -15.48 -17.14 5.54
N VAL A 25 -16.62 -16.64 5.08
CA VAL A 25 -17.18 -15.38 5.61
C VAL A 25 -17.79 -15.58 7.01
N LEU A 26 -18.59 -16.63 7.20
CA LEU A 26 -19.36 -16.83 8.43
C LEU A 26 -18.57 -17.53 9.54
N VAL A 27 -17.73 -18.51 9.19
CA VAL A 27 -16.97 -19.32 10.17
C VAL A 27 -15.58 -18.74 10.40
N LEU A 28 -14.85 -18.44 9.32
CA LEU A 28 -13.46 -17.96 9.40
C LEU A 28 -13.38 -16.41 9.49
N GLY A 29 -14.50 -15.70 9.34
CA GLY A 29 -14.57 -14.26 9.56
C GLY A 29 -13.82 -13.40 8.54
N PHE A 30 -13.51 -13.93 7.34
CA PHE A 30 -12.83 -13.16 6.30
C PHE A 30 -13.65 -11.92 5.89
N PRO A 31 -13.04 -10.73 5.76
CA PRO A 31 -13.75 -9.52 5.40
C PRO A 31 -14.18 -9.54 3.93
N VAL A 32 -15.47 -9.32 3.67
CA VAL A 32 -16.03 -9.26 2.31
C VAL A 32 -15.65 -7.94 1.62
N LYS A 33 -15.59 -6.84 2.39
CA LYS A 33 -15.13 -5.54 1.90
C LYS A 33 -13.69 -5.26 2.34
N PRO A 34 -12.89 -4.58 1.51
CA PRO A 34 -11.52 -4.22 1.85
C PRO A 34 -11.39 -3.42 3.15
N GLU A 35 -12.40 -2.65 3.54
CA GLU A 35 -12.31 -1.64 4.61
C GLU A 35 -12.84 -2.12 5.97
N GLU A 36 -13.47 -3.29 6.03
CA GLU A 36 -14.41 -3.60 7.12
C GLU A 36 -13.72 -4.10 8.40
N ARG A 37 -12.52 -4.70 8.29
CA ARG A 37 -11.79 -5.22 9.43
C ARG A 37 -10.30 -5.21 9.14
N THR A 38 -9.58 -4.23 9.70
CA THR A 38 -8.32 -4.44 10.47
C THR A 38 -7.42 -3.20 10.55
N ASP A 39 -6.89 -2.96 11.76
CA ASP A 39 -5.90 -1.92 12.06
C ASP A 39 -4.48 -2.53 12.03
N VAL A 40 -4.11 -3.16 10.90
CA VAL A 40 -2.73 -3.60 10.67
C VAL A 40 -2.00 -2.64 9.76
N TRP A 41 -0.86 -2.20 10.26
CA TRP A 41 -0.04 -1.15 9.70
C TRP A 41 1.33 -1.72 9.39
N ARG A 42 1.75 -1.59 8.14
CA ARG A 42 3.13 -1.82 7.73
C ARG A 42 3.87 -0.49 7.78
N ILE A 43 4.96 -0.48 8.52
CA ILE A 43 5.83 0.68 8.66
C ILE A 43 7.19 0.30 8.10
N GLU A 44 7.67 1.07 7.14
CA GLU A 44 8.98 0.90 6.53
C GLU A 44 9.83 2.13 6.85
N VAL A 45 11.01 1.89 7.41
CA VAL A 45 12.02 2.91 7.67
C VAL A 45 13.17 2.67 6.72
N GLN A 46 13.45 3.65 5.87
CA GLN A 46 14.62 3.68 5.01
C GLN A 46 15.66 4.60 5.62
N ILE A 47 16.89 4.12 5.79
CA ILE A 47 18.03 4.91 6.22
C ILE A 47 19.05 4.96 5.09
N ARG A 48 19.53 6.16 4.77
CA ARG A 48 20.58 6.38 3.76
C ARG A 48 21.72 7.18 4.36
N PHE A 49 22.95 6.77 4.09
CA PHE A 49 24.15 7.51 4.48
C PHE A 49 25.31 7.23 3.52
N ALA A 50 26.33 8.08 3.53
CA ALA A 50 27.58 7.87 2.80
C ALA A 50 28.64 7.29 3.74
N ALA A 51 29.19 6.13 3.41
CA ALA A 51 30.24 5.47 4.19
C ALA A 51 31.64 5.92 3.76
N GLU A 52 32.55 6.04 4.73
CA GLU A 52 33.89 6.61 4.55
C GLU A 52 34.96 5.57 4.18
N GLY A 53 34.59 4.31 3.93
CA GLY A 53 35.52 3.24 3.53
C GLY A 53 36.10 2.42 4.67
N GLY A 54 35.59 2.58 5.90
CA GLY A 54 35.96 1.81 7.08
C GLY A 54 34.74 1.13 7.75
N PRO A 55 34.84 0.77 9.05
CA PRO A 55 33.73 0.17 9.78
C PRO A 55 32.61 1.17 9.98
N ALA A 56 31.38 0.76 9.68
CA ALA A 56 30.19 1.60 9.83
C ALA A 56 29.21 0.95 10.82
N LYS A 57 28.65 1.78 11.70
CA LYS A 57 27.62 1.40 12.66
C LYS A 57 26.45 2.38 12.58
N ALA A 58 25.29 1.90 12.15
CA ALA A 58 24.04 2.64 12.17
C ALA A 58 23.10 1.98 13.17
N ALA A 59 22.62 2.73 14.17
CA ALA A 59 21.78 2.18 15.20
C ALA A 59 20.51 3.00 15.41
N LEU A 60 19.36 2.33 15.27
CA LEU A 60 18.01 2.92 15.25
C LEU A 60 17.13 2.32 16.35
N PHE A 61 16.19 3.11 16.85
CA PHE A 61 15.19 2.60 17.79
C PHE A 61 14.09 1.82 17.07
N VAL A 62 13.74 0.64 17.58
CA VAL A 62 12.66 -0.19 17.02
C VAL A 62 11.43 -0.16 17.93
N PRO A 63 10.21 -0.19 17.37
CA PRO A 63 8.99 -0.25 18.14
C PRO A 63 8.92 -1.57 18.90
N HIS A 64 8.31 -1.54 20.07
CA HIS A 64 8.02 -2.71 20.89
C HIS A 64 6.52 -2.74 21.17
N GLY A 65 5.99 -3.94 21.45
CA GLY A 65 4.58 -4.09 21.79
C GLY A 65 4.21 -3.23 23.00
N THR A 66 3.10 -2.51 22.89
CA THR A 66 2.43 -1.82 24.00
C THR A 66 1.04 -2.44 24.16
N GLY A 67 0.36 -2.26 25.29
CA GLY A 67 -0.98 -2.85 25.49
C GLY A 67 -1.98 -2.53 24.36
N ALA A 68 -1.86 -1.34 23.76
CA ALA A 68 -2.69 -0.91 22.62
C ALA A 68 -2.21 -1.41 21.24
N PHE A 69 -0.92 -1.76 21.08
CA PHE A 69 -0.32 -2.15 19.81
C PHE A 69 0.60 -3.35 19.96
N THR A 70 0.32 -4.42 19.23
CA THR A 70 1.18 -5.59 19.16
C THR A 70 2.05 -5.50 17.90
N VAL A 71 3.37 -5.66 18.09
CA VAL A 71 4.27 -5.88 16.97
C VAL A 71 4.12 -7.33 16.53
N VAL A 72 3.63 -7.53 15.32
CA VAL A 72 3.39 -8.84 14.73
C VAL A 72 4.68 -9.43 14.18
N ASP A 73 5.39 -8.63 13.39
CA ASP A 73 6.56 -9.05 12.62
C ASP A 73 7.53 -7.90 12.51
N GLN A 74 8.82 -8.24 12.48
CA GLN A 74 9.93 -7.31 12.31
C GLN A 74 10.95 -7.92 11.37
N SER A 75 11.32 -7.18 10.33
CA SER A 75 12.34 -7.62 9.38
C SER A 75 13.38 -6.52 9.17
N PHE A 76 14.63 -6.95 9.10
CA PHE A 76 15.79 -6.10 8.87
C PHE A 76 16.38 -6.48 7.51
N VAL A 77 16.33 -5.58 6.54
CA VAL A 77 16.81 -5.83 5.17
C VAL A 77 18.05 -4.97 4.92
N SER A 78 19.22 -5.60 5.09
CA SER A 78 20.53 -4.96 4.99
C SER A 78 21.59 -5.96 4.54
N PRO A 79 21.84 -6.08 3.22
CA PRO A 79 22.83 -7.01 2.69
C PRO A 79 24.23 -6.76 3.27
N GLY A 80 24.84 -7.78 3.85
CA GLY A 80 26.22 -7.72 4.38
C GLY A 80 26.41 -7.07 5.75
N TYR A 81 25.34 -6.58 6.39
CA TYR A 81 25.41 -6.03 7.76
C TYR A 81 25.08 -7.10 8.80
N GLY A 82 25.84 -7.12 9.89
CA GLY A 82 25.44 -7.80 11.12
C GLY A 82 24.40 -6.98 11.88
N ILE A 83 23.41 -7.65 12.47
CA ILE A 83 22.33 -7.02 13.22
C ILE A 83 22.37 -7.53 14.66
N SER A 84 22.41 -6.60 15.61
CA SER A 84 22.17 -6.88 17.04
C SER A 84 21.04 -6.01 17.56
N THR A 85 20.26 -6.52 18.51
CA THR A 85 19.23 -5.75 19.21
C THR A 85 19.58 -5.70 20.70
N GLU A 86 19.60 -4.51 21.26
CA GLU A 86 19.97 -4.28 22.65
C GLU A 86 18.92 -3.39 23.32
N PRO A 87 18.46 -3.73 24.54
CA PRO A 87 17.64 -2.83 25.32
C PRO A 87 18.46 -1.59 25.71
N HIS A 88 17.89 -0.41 25.47
CA HIS A 88 18.43 0.86 25.94
C HIS A 88 17.61 1.33 27.15
N PRO A 89 18.21 1.36 28.36
CA PRO A 89 17.49 1.69 29.59
C PRO A 89 16.67 2.97 29.46
N GLY A 90 15.37 2.89 29.75
CA GLY A 90 14.46 4.04 29.71
C GLY A 90 13.99 4.49 28.33
N SER A 91 14.63 4.07 27.24
CA SER A 91 14.34 4.58 25.87
C SER A 91 13.72 3.55 24.92
N GLY A 92 13.85 2.24 25.20
CA GLY A 92 13.26 1.17 24.39
C GLY A 92 14.30 0.19 23.87
N ILE A 93 14.06 -0.42 22.71
CA ILE A 93 14.99 -1.38 22.08
C ILE A 93 15.70 -0.69 20.93
N ARG A 94 17.00 -0.93 20.80
CA ARG A 94 17.85 -0.36 19.75
C ARG A 94 18.41 -1.48 18.88
N ALA A 95 18.19 -1.38 17.58
CA ALA A 95 18.80 -2.27 16.59
C ALA A 95 20.06 -1.60 16.03
N ALA A 96 21.19 -2.31 16.08
CA ALA A 96 22.47 -1.86 15.53
C ALA A 96 22.83 -2.68 14.29
N TYR A 97 23.03 -1.97 13.18
CA TYR A 97 23.56 -2.48 11.93
C TYR A 97 25.07 -2.21 11.93
N THR A 98 25.87 -3.26 11.81
CA THR A 98 27.33 -3.17 11.86
C THR A 98 27.97 -3.87 10.66
N ILE A 99 28.94 -3.22 10.05
CA ILE A 99 29.76 -3.79 8.97
C ILE A 99 31.21 -3.34 9.14
N ARG A 100 32.17 -4.21 8.79
CA ARG A 100 33.60 -3.91 8.96
C ARG A 100 34.17 -2.96 7.90
N GLU A 101 33.63 -3.00 6.69
CA GLU A 101 34.06 -2.15 5.59
C GLU A 101 32.85 -1.80 4.73
N ALA A 102 32.50 -0.52 4.67
CA ALA A 102 31.44 -0.01 3.80
C ALA A 102 31.98 1.17 2.98
N LYS A 103 31.66 1.17 1.68
CA LYS A 103 32.10 2.21 0.73
C LYS A 103 30.89 2.78 -0.03
N GLY A 104 30.92 4.09 -0.28
CA GLY A 104 29.89 4.76 -1.06
C GLY A 104 28.55 4.87 -0.34
N THR A 105 27.47 5.04 -1.10
CA THR A 105 26.12 5.23 -0.54
C THR A 105 25.55 3.92 -0.02
N GLN A 106 25.23 3.89 1.26
CA GLN A 106 24.64 2.77 1.96
C GLN A 106 23.14 3.02 2.17
N THR A 107 22.32 2.00 1.98
CA THR A 107 20.87 2.06 2.23
C THR A 107 20.45 0.85 3.06
N LEU A 108 19.81 1.11 4.20
CA LEU A 108 19.31 0.11 5.12
C LEU A 108 17.79 0.21 5.21
N TYR A 109 17.11 -0.93 5.31
CA TYR A 109 15.66 -0.96 5.49
C TYR A 109 15.31 -1.71 6.78
N TYR A 110 14.37 -1.14 7.52
CA TYR A 110 13.70 -1.78 8.64
C TYR A 110 12.20 -1.79 8.36
N ARG A 111 11.56 -2.94 8.55
CA ARG A 111 10.10 -3.08 8.40
C ARG A 111 9.50 -3.65 9.66
N ALA A 112 8.42 -3.02 10.12
CA ALA A 112 7.60 -3.49 11.22
C ALA A 112 6.15 -3.65 10.76
N VAL A 113 5.51 -4.71 11.24
CA VAL A 113 4.09 -4.94 11.07
C VAL A 113 3.45 -4.79 12.44
N ILE A 114 2.53 -3.84 12.56
CA ILE A 114 1.92 -3.48 13.82
C ILE A 114 0.43 -3.68 13.72
N GLN A 115 -0.12 -4.44 14.64
CA GLN A 115 -1.55 -4.66 14.78
C GLN A 115 -2.03 -3.93 16.02
N ARG A 116 -3.11 -3.16 15.90
CA ARG A 116 -3.79 -2.65 17.08
C ARG A 116 -4.45 -3.82 17.83
N GLY A 117 -4.17 -3.93 19.13
CA GLY A 117 -4.89 -4.86 19.98
C GLY A 117 -6.36 -4.46 20.08
N ARG A 118 -7.27 -5.43 20.24
CA ARG A 118 -8.58 -5.13 20.85
C ARG A 118 -8.26 -4.56 22.23
N GLU A 119 -8.82 -3.39 22.57
CA GLU A 119 -8.66 -2.71 23.86
C GLU A 119 -8.49 -3.74 24.99
N ALA A 120 -7.22 -4.04 25.31
CA ALA A 120 -6.90 -4.69 26.53
C ALA A 120 -6.90 -3.53 27.52
N GLU A 121 -7.92 -3.47 28.36
CA GLU A 121 -7.76 -2.89 29.68
C GLU A 121 -6.54 -3.58 30.29
N SER A 122 -5.36 -3.02 30.12
CA SER A 122 -4.20 -3.43 30.91
C SER A 122 -4.50 -2.98 32.33
N VAL A 123 -5.09 -3.89 33.11
CA VAL A 123 -5.39 -3.74 34.54
C VAL A 123 -4.10 -3.65 35.38
N GLU A 124 -2.95 -3.93 34.77
CA GLU A 124 -1.65 -3.88 35.42
C GLU A 124 -1.16 -2.43 35.60
N ARG A 125 -0.98 -2.02 36.86
CA ARG A 125 -0.35 -0.75 37.21
C ARG A 125 1.12 -0.78 36.81
N ASP A 126 1.57 0.26 36.12
CA ASP A 126 2.98 0.40 35.77
C ASP A 126 3.81 0.56 37.06
N PRO A 127 4.99 -0.07 37.17
CA PRO A 127 5.85 0.08 38.33
C PRO A 127 6.25 1.54 38.51
N GLN A 128 6.21 2.05 39.75
CA GLN A 128 6.52 3.45 40.03
C GLN A 128 7.95 3.77 39.61
N PRO A 129 8.15 4.65 38.61
CA PRO A 129 9.47 4.95 38.07
C PRO A 129 10.27 5.84 39.03
N ARG A 130 11.58 5.67 39.05
CA ARG A 130 12.48 6.57 39.79
C ARG A 130 12.55 7.92 39.08
N VAL A 131 12.26 8.99 39.81
CA VAL A 131 12.45 10.37 39.33
C VAL A 131 13.93 10.71 39.44
N SER A 132 14.53 11.20 38.35
CA SER A 132 15.84 11.81 38.37
C SER A 132 15.69 13.20 37.76
N PRO A 133 15.60 14.25 38.58
CA PRO A 133 15.43 15.60 38.07
C PRO A 133 16.61 15.97 37.16
N PRO A 134 16.38 16.75 36.10
CA PRO A 134 17.46 17.22 35.26
C PRO A 134 18.40 18.11 36.08
N ARG A 135 19.68 18.09 35.73
CA ARG A 135 20.67 19.03 36.29
C ARG A 135 20.58 20.33 35.50
N TYR A 136 20.12 21.38 36.16
CA TYR A 136 20.12 22.74 35.64
C TYR A 136 21.33 23.53 36.17
N GLU A 137 21.73 24.56 35.44
CA GLU A 137 22.62 25.60 35.98
C GLU A 137 21.89 26.40 37.07
N GLU A 138 22.61 27.10 37.96
CA GLU A 138 22.00 27.79 39.11
C GLU A 138 20.85 28.75 38.73
N ALA A 139 21.04 29.53 37.66
CA ALA A 139 20.01 30.45 37.15
C ALA A 139 18.80 29.73 36.56
N GLU A 140 19.02 28.65 35.81
CA GLU A 140 17.95 27.82 35.25
C GLU A 140 17.18 27.08 36.35
N GLN A 141 17.86 26.63 37.40
CA GLN A 141 17.28 25.96 38.55
C GLN A 141 16.32 26.89 39.30
N ALA A 142 16.72 28.15 39.52
CA ALA A 142 15.88 29.16 40.18
C ALA A 142 14.61 29.46 39.36
N ALA A 143 14.75 29.65 38.04
CA ALA A 143 13.62 29.85 37.13
C ALA A 143 12.68 28.63 37.11
N ALA A 144 13.22 27.42 37.04
CA ALA A 144 12.44 26.19 37.07
C ALA A 144 11.64 26.03 38.37
N GLN A 145 12.26 26.31 39.52
CA GLN A 145 11.60 26.24 40.83
C GLN A 145 10.50 27.28 40.98
N SER A 146 10.72 28.52 40.52
CA SER A 146 9.72 29.58 40.51
C SER A 146 8.48 29.19 39.69
N LEU A 147 8.68 28.71 38.46
CA LEU A 147 7.61 28.25 37.57
C LEU A 147 6.83 27.07 38.17
N VAL A 148 7.53 26.08 38.71
CA VAL A 148 6.92 24.91 39.35
C VAL A 148 6.11 25.32 40.58
N ALA A 149 6.65 26.15 41.46
CA ALA A 149 5.94 26.62 42.65
C ALA A 149 4.66 27.39 42.29
N ALA A 150 4.74 28.26 41.29
CA ALA A 150 3.59 29.01 40.81
C ALA A 150 2.54 28.13 40.10
N ALA A 151 2.95 27.05 39.42
CA ALA A 151 2.03 26.10 38.80
C ALA A 151 1.35 25.20 39.84
N LEU A 152 2.10 24.73 40.85
CA LEU A 152 1.57 23.92 41.95
C LEU A 152 0.47 24.64 42.75
N ARG A 153 0.60 25.95 42.96
CA ARG A 153 -0.45 26.76 43.62
C ARG A 153 -1.75 26.87 42.81
N GLN A 154 -1.69 26.63 41.50
CA GLN A 154 -2.81 26.80 40.57
C GLN A 154 -3.36 25.47 40.04
N SER A 155 -2.73 24.34 40.37
CA SER A 155 -3.13 23.00 39.93
C SER A 155 -3.82 22.22 41.04
N ALA A 156 -4.88 21.47 40.72
CA ALA A 156 -5.54 20.57 41.66
C ALA A 156 -4.96 19.14 41.66
N ASP A 157 -4.40 18.71 40.52
CA ASP A 157 -3.85 17.37 40.31
C ASP A 157 -2.68 17.40 39.31
N THR A 158 -2.03 16.24 39.11
CA THR A 158 -0.89 16.10 38.18
C THR A 158 -1.26 16.41 36.73
N ALA A 159 -2.49 16.10 36.32
CA ALA A 159 -2.98 16.38 34.97
C ALA A 159 -3.08 17.90 34.71
N THR A 160 -3.66 18.62 35.66
CA THR A 160 -3.80 20.09 35.63
C THR A 160 -2.43 20.75 35.73
N LEU A 161 -1.52 20.22 36.55
CA LEU A 161 -0.13 20.70 36.63
C LEU A 161 0.58 20.60 35.28
N ALA A 162 0.50 19.44 34.61
CA ALA A 162 1.11 19.24 33.29
C ALA A 162 0.50 20.20 32.25
N ALA A 163 -0.83 20.35 32.25
CA ALA A 163 -1.52 21.27 31.34
C ALA A 163 -1.09 22.74 31.56
N LEU A 164 -1.02 23.20 32.81
CA LEU A 164 -0.62 24.56 33.16
C LEU A 164 0.85 24.85 32.79
N LEU A 165 1.76 23.92 33.07
CA LEU A 165 3.18 24.07 32.72
C LEU A 165 3.35 24.15 31.20
N VAL A 166 2.71 23.27 30.44
CA VAL A 166 2.78 23.32 28.97
C VAL A 166 2.13 24.59 28.42
N LYS A 167 0.99 25.02 28.98
CA LYS A 167 0.33 26.27 28.59
C LYS A 167 1.26 27.48 28.80
N ARG A 168 1.87 27.60 29.98
CA ARG A 168 2.83 28.68 30.28
C ARG A 168 4.04 28.67 29.36
N LEU A 169 4.59 27.49 29.05
CA LEU A 169 5.70 27.37 28.10
C LEU A 169 5.30 27.81 26.67
N LYS A 170 4.09 27.48 26.23
CA LYS A 170 3.58 27.92 24.91
C LYS A 170 3.32 29.43 24.83
N GLU A 171 2.82 30.01 25.92
CA GLU A 171 2.43 31.42 26.00
C GLU A 171 3.59 32.34 26.46
N ALA A 172 4.79 31.78 26.64
CA ALA A 172 5.97 32.47 27.16
C ALA A 172 6.38 33.65 26.28
N LYS A 173 6.48 34.84 26.89
CA LYS A 173 6.88 36.08 26.22
C LYS A 173 8.40 36.32 26.35
N PRO A 174 9.02 37.12 25.45
CA PRO A 174 10.41 37.56 25.63
C PRO A 174 10.63 38.20 27.01
N GLY A 175 11.63 37.71 27.76
CA GLY A 175 11.95 38.18 29.11
C GLY A 175 11.31 37.38 30.26
N ASP A 176 10.44 36.42 29.97
CA ASP A 176 9.84 35.52 30.96
C ASP A 176 10.79 34.37 31.36
N GLU A 177 10.67 33.87 32.60
CA GLU A 177 11.38 32.69 33.11
C GLU A 177 11.13 31.47 32.21
N ALA A 178 9.90 31.30 31.74
CA ALA A 178 9.53 30.23 30.82
C ALA A 178 10.26 30.34 29.47
N ARG A 179 10.49 31.56 28.98
CA ARG A 179 11.22 31.82 27.74
C ARG A 179 12.72 31.59 27.91
N PHE A 180 13.27 31.94 29.07
CA PHE A 180 14.67 31.67 29.42
C PHE A 180 15.01 30.18 29.30
N LEU A 181 14.16 29.30 29.85
CA LEU A 181 14.36 27.84 29.76
C LEU A 181 14.19 27.27 28.34
N LEU A 182 13.36 27.91 27.52
CA LEU A 182 13.05 27.51 26.14
C LEU A 182 14.11 27.95 25.12
N GLY A 183 14.83 29.04 25.39
CA GLY A 183 15.80 29.63 24.46
C GLY A 183 15.17 30.51 23.37
N HIS A 184 16.02 31.03 22.47
CA HIS A 184 15.62 32.04 21.49
C HIS A 184 14.66 31.55 20.39
N GLU A 185 14.67 30.25 20.04
CA GLU A 185 13.72 29.64 19.08
C GLU A 185 13.36 28.21 19.51
N PRO A 186 12.32 28.03 20.34
CA PRO A 186 11.99 26.72 20.88
C PRO A 186 11.37 25.82 19.81
N THR A 187 12.05 24.73 19.50
CA THR A 187 11.46 23.60 18.79
C THR A 187 10.45 22.88 19.67
N ASN A 188 9.52 22.13 19.06
CA ASN A 188 8.58 21.29 19.81
C ASN A 188 9.31 20.27 20.71
N LEU A 189 10.48 19.77 20.31
CA LEU A 189 11.33 18.94 21.18
C LEU A 189 11.78 19.70 22.43
N ARG A 190 12.24 20.95 22.28
CA ARG A 190 12.68 21.76 23.41
C ARG A 190 11.51 22.05 24.36
N LEU A 191 10.33 22.37 23.82
CA LEU A 191 9.13 22.57 24.62
C LEU A 191 8.76 21.34 25.45
N VAL A 192 8.69 20.16 24.81
CA VAL A 192 8.36 18.90 25.49
C VAL A 192 9.44 18.53 26.51
N ALA A 193 10.72 18.70 26.17
CA ALA A 193 11.83 18.41 27.08
C ALA A 193 11.82 19.33 28.31
N THR A 194 11.59 20.63 28.14
CA THR A 194 11.47 21.58 29.26
C THR A 194 10.26 21.25 30.12
N ALA A 195 9.10 20.93 29.52
CA ALA A 195 7.91 20.54 30.27
C ALA A 195 8.15 19.26 31.12
N VAL A 196 8.79 18.25 30.54
CA VAL A 196 9.19 17.02 31.27
C VAL A 196 10.14 17.35 32.42
N GLY A 197 11.13 18.22 32.18
CA GLY A 197 12.06 18.65 33.21
C GLY A 197 11.38 19.36 34.38
N LEU A 198 10.46 20.29 34.10
CA LEU A 198 9.68 20.99 35.14
C LEU A 198 8.79 20.03 35.94
N LEU A 199 8.17 19.06 35.29
CA LEU A 199 7.40 18.01 35.98
C LEU A 199 8.28 17.16 36.89
N GLN A 200 9.47 16.76 36.43
CA GLN A 200 10.44 16.03 37.24
C GLN A 200 10.95 16.85 38.42
N THR A 201 11.16 18.16 38.26
CA THR A 201 11.49 19.09 39.36
C THR A 201 10.34 19.21 40.36
N ALA A 202 9.09 19.11 39.92
CA ALA A 202 7.90 19.05 40.79
C ALA A 202 7.74 17.69 41.51
N GLY A 203 8.65 16.74 41.31
CA GLY A 203 8.57 15.39 41.87
C GLY A 203 7.64 14.45 41.10
N VAL A 204 7.12 14.87 39.95
CA VAL A 204 6.27 14.06 39.08
C VAL A 204 7.15 13.30 38.09
N PRO A 205 7.10 11.95 38.06
CA PRO A 205 7.79 11.21 37.02
C PRO A 205 7.19 11.54 35.65
N ALA A 206 8.00 12.11 34.77
CA ALA A 206 7.62 12.45 33.41
C ALA A 206 8.68 11.95 32.43
N ARG A 207 8.27 11.66 31.19
CA ARG A 207 9.18 11.23 30.11
C ARG A 207 8.72 11.75 28.75
N ILE A 208 9.68 11.91 27.86
CA ILE A 208 9.44 12.22 26.45
C ILE A 208 9.05 10.92 25.73
N VAL A 209 8.03 10.99 24.88
CA VAL A 209 7.67 9.91 23.96
C VAL A 209 7.74 10.43 22.55
N ASN A 210 8.43 9.67 21.70
CA ASN A 210 8.49 9.91 20.26
C ASN A 210 7.71 8.79 19.58
N GLY A 211 6.84 9.14 18.65
CA GLY A 211 5.97 8.18 17.99
C GLY A 211 5.40 8.67 16.68
N LEU A 212 4.59 7.82 16.05
CA LEU A 212 4.02 8.08 14.74
C LEU A 212 2.50 8.07 14.81
N VAL A 213 1.87 8.91 14.00
CA VAL A 213 0.45 8.77 13.70
C VAL A 213 0.32 7.81 12.53
N LEU A 214 -0.41 6.71 12.73
CA LEU A 214 -0.67 5.73 11.70
C LEU A 214 -1.73 6.28 10.74
N VAL A 215 -1.29 6.77 9.59
CA VAL A 215 -2.13 7.35 8.55
C VAL A 215 -2.04 6.48 7.29
N PRO A 216 -3.16 6.22 6.58
CA PRO A 216 -3.11 5.42 5.35
C PRO A 216 -2.17 6.05 4.32
N GLU A 217 -1.26 5.24 3.76
CA GLU A 217 -0.46 5.53 2.56
C GLU A 217 0.36 6.83 2.62
N ARG A 218 1.07 7.06 3.73
CA ARG A 218 1.99 8.20 3.88
C ARG A 218 3.43 7.77 3.67
N ARG A 219 4.13 8.38 2.71
CA ARG A 219 5.54 8.08 2.38
C ARG A 219 6.57 8.80 3.24
N ASP A 220 6.21 9.93 3.84
CA ASP A 220 7.07 10.72 4.72
C ASP A 220 6.34 11.02 6.03
N ALA A 221 6.23 10.00 6.87
CA ALA A 221 5.61 10.09 8.18
C ALA A 221 6.61 10.69 9.18
N GLN A 222 6.27 11.85 9.75
CA GLN A 222 7.11 12.50 10.74
C GLN A 222 6.83 11.98 12.15
N PHE A 223 7.89 11.81 12.93
CA PHE A 223 7.77 11.51 14.35
C PHE A 223 7.22 12.71 15.12
N LEU A 224 6.08 12.50 15.76
CA LEU A 224 5.52 13.44 16.73
C LEU A 224 6.09 13.17 18.11
N ARG A 225 6.13 14.22 18.93
CA ARG A 225 6.64 14.18 20.29
C ARG A 225 5.55 14.63 21.25
N TRP A 226 5.36 13.84 22.29
CA TRP A 226 4.48 14.18 23.40
C TRP A 226 5.16 13.80 24.72
N LEU A 227 4.56 14.20 25.83
CA LEU A 227 5.05 13.79 27.15
C LEU A 227 4.08 12.78 27.75
N GLU A 228 4.62 11.88 28.56
CA GLU A 228 3.84 11.05 29.46
C GLU A 228 4.23 11.41 30.89
N TYR A 229 3.24 11.57 31.75
CA TYR A 229 3.44 11.75 33.19
C TYR A 229 2.81 10.58 33.95
N TYR A 230 3.37 10.25 35.10
CA TYR A 230 2.89 9.16 35.92
C TYR A 230 1.89 9.68 36.96
N ALA A 231 0.64 9.22 36.87
CA ALA A 231 -0.44 9.55 37.80
C ALA A 231 -1.40 8.36 37.95
N ASP A 232 -1.94 8.15 39.14
CA ASP A 232 -2.89 7.07 39.46
C ASP A 232 -2.40 5.66 39.13
N GLY A 233 -1.08 5.42 39.27
CA GLY A 233 -0.48 4.12 39.01
C GLY A 233 -0.27 3.78 37.52
N ARG A 234 -0.39 4.76 36.62
CA ARG A 234 -0.29 4.58 35.16
C ARG A 234 0.39 5.76 34.48
N TRP A 235 1.03 5.49 33.34
CA TRP A 235 1.50 6.56 32.45
C TRP A 235 0.32 7.17 31.68
N GLN A 236 0.14 8.48 31.81
CA GLN A 236 -0.90 9.24 31.11
C GLN A 236 -0.24 10.14 30.06
N PRO A 237 -0.66 10.06 28.77
CA PRO A 237 -0.12 10.91 27.74
C PRO A 237 -0.71 12.32 27.83
N TYR A 238 0.14 13.33 27.62
CA TYR A 238 -0.26 14.71 27.37
C TYR A 238 0.30 15.16 26.03
N TYR A 239 -0.59 15.52 25.12
CA TYR A 239 -0.23 15.98 23.78
C TYR A 239 -0.13 17.52 23.79
N PRO A 240 1.04 18.09 23.45
CA PRO A 240 1.15 19.53 23.32
C PRO A 240 0.34 20.06 22.13
N ALA A 241 0.19 19.30 21.05
CA ALA A 241 -0.82 19.62 20.03
C ALA A 241 -2.20 19.17 20.54
N GLU A 242 -3.28 19.78 20.08
CA GLU A 242 -4.65 19.31 20.34
C GLU A 242 -5.07 18.34 19.23
N PRO A 243 -4.81 17.02 19.34
CA PRO A 243 -5.26 16.06 18.34
C PRO A 243 -6.77 15.86 18.42
N THR A 244 -7.39 15.51 17.30
CA THR A 244 -8.77 15.04 17.30
C THR A 244 -8.88 13.73 18.08
N PRO A 245 -9.99 13.46 18.80
CA PRO A 245 -10.19 12.22 19.53
C PRO A 245 -10.05 10.95 18.68
N GLU A 246 -10.39 11.03 17.39
CA GLU A 246 -10.20 9.94 16.43
C GLU A 246 -8.72 9.66 16.15
N ALA A 247 -7.90 10.70 16.02
CA ALA A 247 -6.49 10.56 15.70
C ALA A 247 -5.73 9.86 16.83
N LEU A 248 -6.07 10.12 18.10
CA LEU A 248 -5.44 9.53 19.29
C LEU A 248 -5.39 8.01 19.26
N ARG A 249 -6.38 7.36 18.64
CA ARG A 249 -6.46 5.89 18.51
C ARG A 249 -5.36 5.29 17.63
N TYR A 250 -4.66 6.13 16.86
CA TYR A 250 -3.64 5.75 15.89
C TYR A 250 -2.26 6.31 16.25
N TYR A 251 -2.07 6.83 17.46
CA TYR A 251 -0.76 7.26 17.95
C TYR A 251 0.00 6.06 18.46
N LEU A 252 1.06 5.70 17.74
CA LEU A 252 1.96 4.62 18.09
C LEU A 252 3.18 5.20 18.82
N PRO A 253 3.36 4.92 20.12
CA PRO A 253 4.63 5.17 20.81
C PRO A 253 5.73 4.34 20.15
N TRP A 254 6.85 4.97 19.78
CA TRP A 254 7.97 4.28 19.12
C TRP A 254 9.19 4.12 20.04
N TRP A 255 9.72 5.23 20.55
CA TRP A 255 10.80 5.21 21.55
C TRP A 255 10.62 6.34 22.56
N ARG A 256 11.27 6.21 23.71
CA ARG A 256 11.17 7.15 24.83
C ARG A 256 12.48 7.88 25.04
N GLY A 257 12.41 9.09 25.58
CA GLY A 257 13.56 9.93 25.87
C GLY A 257 13.99 10.88 24.74
N PRO A 258 15.04 11.69 24.99
CA PRO A 258 15.46 12.76 24.09
C PRO A 258 16.40 12.30 22.96
N SER A 259 16.84 11.05 22.97
CA SER A 259 17.82 10.52 22.01
C SER A 259 17.30 10.59 20.57
N ALA A 260 18.20 10.88 19.62
CA ALA A 260 17.89 10.86 18.20
C ALA A 260 17.44 9.47 17.73
N PHE A 261 16.51 9.44 16.77
CA PHE A 261 15.91 8.21 16.23
C PHE A 261 16.97 7.23 15.67
N VAL A 262 17.93 7.77 14.91
CA VAL A 262 19.07 7.05 14.34
C VAL A 262 20.35 7.75 14.76
N GLN A 263 21.36 6.97 15.14
CA GLN A 263 22.74 7.47 15.27
C GLN A 263 23.65 6.68 14.35
N LEU A 264 24.58 7.39 13.72
CA LEU A 264 25.53 6.86 12.76
C LEU A 264 26.95 7.10 13.26
N SER A 265 27.82 6.11 13.04
CA SER A 265 29.26 6.19 13.22
C SER A 265 29.94 5.55 12.00
N GLY A 266 31.04 6.14 11.51
CA GLY A 266 31.75 5.68 10.31
C GLY A 266 31.12 6.10 8.98
N GLY A 267 30.38 7.23 8.97
CA GLY A 267 29.77 7.79 7.76
C GLY A 267 29.11 9.14 8.00
N THR A 268 28.72 9.81 6.91
CA THR A 268 28.12 11.16 6.90
C THR A 268 26.83 11.20 6.07
N GLY A 269 26.11 12.33 6.12
CA GLY A 269 24.90 12.53 5.32
C GLY A 269 23.74 11.61 5.69
N LEU A 270 23.59 11.32 6.98
CA LEU A 270 22.50 10.48 7.49
C LEU A 270 21.14 11.10 7.19
N ASN A 271 20.32 10.39 6.41
CA ASN A 271 18.93 10.73 6.17
C ASN A 271 18.04 9.51 6.43
N HIS A 272 16.80 9.74 6.87
CA HIS A 272 15.82 8.69 7.06
C HIS A 272 14.45 9.11 6.53
N THR A 273 13.74 8.15 5.95
CA THR A 273 12.36 8.32 5.49
C THR A 273 11.51 7.22 6.10
N VAL A 274 10.33 7.58 6.58
CA VAL A 274 9.38 6.64 7.20
C VAL A 274 8.13 6.58 6.35
N ALA A 275 7.81 5.40 5.83
CA ALA A 275 6.58 5.13 5.12
C ALA A 275 5.62 4.31 6.00
N THR A 276 4.36 4.70 6.01
CA THR A 276 3.28 3.99 6.69
C THR A 276 2.23 3.61 5.65
N SER A 277 1.81 2.34 5.69
CA SER A 277 0.78 1.81 4.81
C SER A 277 -0.12 0.88 5.59
N ARG A 278 -1.43 0.93 5.31
CA ARG A 278 -2.37 -0.02 5.89
C ARG A 278 -2.30 -1.30 5.07
N SER A 279 -2.06 -2.44 5.71
CA SER A 279 -1.97 -3.73 5.03
C SER A 279 -3.10 -4.64 5.47
N TYR A 280 -4.14 -4.69 4.63
CA TYR A 280 -5.30 -5.56 4.83
C TYR A 280 -4.94 -7.04 4.76
N GLU A 281 -3.93 -7.40 3.96
CA GLU A 281 -3.48 -8.78 3.76
C GLU A 281 -2.76 -9.35 4.99
N LEU A 282 -1.92 -8.54 5.64
CA LEU A 282 -1.22 -9.00 6.84
C LEU A 282 -2.17 -9.20 8.00
N ALA A 283 -3.26 -8.44 8.06
CA ALA A 283 -4.24 -8.61 9.11
C ALA A 283 -5.06 -9.89 9.02
N ILE A 284 -5.33 -10.33 7.80
CA ILE A 284 -5.91 -11.64 7.53
C ILE A 284 -4.90 -12.71 7.94
N HIS A 285 -3.63 -12.58 7.54
CA HIS A 285 -2.58 -13.51 7.93
C HIS A 285 -2.38 -13.59 9.46
N THR A 286 -2.46 -12.47 10.19
CA THR A 286 -2.27 -12.44 11.65
C THR A 286 -3.47 -12.93 12.44
N ALA A 287 -4.68 -12.62 11.98
CA ALA A 287 -5.89 -13.19 12.56
C ALA A 287 -5.91 -14.72 12.42
N LEU A 288 -5.42 -15.23 11.29
CA LEU A 288 -5.38 -16.67 11.01
C LEU A 288 -4.21 -17.38 11.70
N THR A 289 -3.04 -16.75 11.88
CA THR A 289 -1.93 -17.35 12.65
C THR A 289 -2.17 -17.39 14.15
N GLN A 290 -3.04 -16.52 14.68
CA GLN A 290 -3.48 -16.57 16.09
C GLN A 290 -4.54 -17.65 16.37
N GLN A 291 -5.22 -18.19 15.35
CA GLN A 291 -6.19 -19.27 15.52
C GLN A 291 -5.58 -20.66 15.19
N ARG A 292 -6.22 -21.70 15.75
CA ARG A 292 -5.63 -22.99 16.18
C ARG A 292 -4.90 -23.78 15.07
N ALA A 293 -4.04 -24.71 15.48
CA ALA A 293 -3.14 -25.53 14.64
C ALA A 293 -3.78 -26.29 13.45
N LEU A 294 -5.11 -26.50 13.43
CA LEU A 294 -5.85 -27.07 12.29
C LEU A 294 -6.01 -26.07 11.12
N GLU A 295 -5.98 -24.76 11.38
CA GLU A 295 -6.19 -23.70 10.39
C GLU A 295 -4.90 -23.31 9.67
N LYS A 296 -3.72 -23.50 10.29
CA LYS A 296 -2.41 -23.26 9.66
C LYS A 296 -2.25 -23.99 8.32
N ARG A 297 -2.71 -25.23 8.20
CA ARG A 297 -2.65 -25.98 6.93
C ARG A 297 -3.52 -25.35 5.83
N LEU A 298 -4.73 -24.88 6.15
CA LEU A 298 -5.59 -24.21 5.16
C LEU A 298 -4.99 -22.89 4.66
N VAL A 299 -4.23 -22.20 5.53
CA VAL A 299 -3.53 -20.94 5.21
C VAL A 299 -2.27 -21.19 4.38
N GLU A 300 -1.48 -22.21 4.72
CA GLU A 300 -0.31 -22.63 3.93
C GLU A 300 -0.70 -23.09 2.51
N PHE A 301 -1.89 -23.68 2.35
CA PHE A 301 -2.48 -24.03 1.05
C PHE A 301 -3.30 -22.89 0.39
N SER A 302 -3.27 -21.68 0.96
CA SER A 302 -3.94 -20.50 0.39
C SER A 302 -2.95 -19.60 -0.35
N LEU A 303 -3.47 -18.73 -1.24
CA LEU A 303 -2.66 -17.73 -1.96
C LEU A 303 -1.88 -16.78 -1.03
N PHE A 304 -2.30 -16.65 0.23
CA PHE A 304 -1.63 -15.83 1.24
C PHE A 304 -0.31 -16.42 1.75
N GLY A 305 -0.09 -17.74 1.59
CA GLY A 305 1.17 -18.39 1.96
C GLY A 305 2.29 -18.19 0.93
N LEU A 306 1.99 -17.62 -0.24
CA LEU A 306 2.96 -17.40 -1.30
C LEU A 306 3.89 -16.20 -0.99
N PRO A 307 5.12 -16.16 -1.54
CA PRO A 307 5.96 -14.97 -1.49
C PRO A 307 5.23 -13.74 -2.07
N LEU A 308 5.49 -12.55 -1.53
CA LEU A 308 4.82 -11.30 -1.93
C LEU A 308 4.88 -11.02 -3.43
N GLN A 309 5.99 -11.38 -4.08
CA GLN A 309 6.14 -11.24 -5.54
C GLN A 309 5.17 -12.14 -6.30
N ALA A 310 5.00 -13.39 -5.86
CA ALA A 310 4.05 -14.32 -6.46
C ALA A 310 2.60 -13.88 -6.20
N GLN A 311 2.30 -13.34 -5.01
CA GLN A 311 0.98 -12.79 -4.71
C GLN A 311 0.58 -11.67 -5.67
N ALA A 312 1.49 -10.73 -5.95
CA ALA A 312 1.24 -9.64 -6.90
C ALA A 312 0.92 -10.14 -8.32
N LEU A 313 1.59 -11.21 -8.77
CA LEU A 313 1.29 -11.87 -10.05
C LEU A 313 -0.11 -12.49 -10.03
N PHE A 314 -0.46 -13.26 -9.00
CA PHE A 314 -1.77 -13.90 -8.88
C PHE A 314 -2.91 -12.88 -8.76
N ARG A 315 -2.72 -11.80 -8.03
CA ARG A 315 -3.64 -10.67 -7.94
C ARG A 315 -3.89 -10.01 -9.31
N THR A 316 -2.91 -10.09 -10.21
CA THR A 316 -3.11 -9.69 -11.60
C THR A 316 -3.90 -10.74 -12.39
N LEU A 317 -3.49 -12.01 -12.32
CA LEU A 317 -4.10 -13.11 -13.08
C LEU A 317 -5.56 -13.40 -12.70
N LEU A 318 -5.88 -13.42 -11.40
CA LEU A 318 -7.20 -13.84 -10.88
C LEU A 318 -8.33 -12.90 -11.28
N VAL A 319 -8.01 -11.68 -11.68
CA VAL A 319 -8.99 -10.68 -12.12
C VAL A 319 -9.32 -10.82 -13.62
N ILE A 320 -8.46 -11.50 -14.40
CA ILE A 320 -8.68 -11.71 -15.84
C ILE A 320 -10.02 -12.39 -16.14
N PRO A 321 -10.44 -13.47 -15.44
CA PRO A 321 -11.73 -14.12 -15.66
C PRO A 321 -12.94 -13.19 -15.49
N ALA A 322 -12.87 -12.17 -14.64
CA ALA A 322 -13.95 -11.20 -14.50
C ALA A 322 -14.13 -10.35 -15.77
N GLY A 323 -13.03 -9.93 -16.40
CA GLY A 323 -13.12 -9.25 -17.69
C GLY A 323 -13.53 -10.18 -18.84
N VAL A 324 -13.18 -11.47 -18.78
CA VAL A 324 -13.69 -12.48 -19.73
C VAL A 324 -15.21 -12.63 -19.58
N LEU A 325 -15.73 -12.71 -18.35
CA LEU A 325 -17.17 -12.77 -18.11
C LEU A 325 -17.89 -11.54 -18.68
N LEU A 326 -17.34 -10.33 -18.46
CA LEU A 326 -17.87 -9.10 -19.06
C LEU A 326 -17.87 -9.19 -20.59
N LEU A 327 -16.78 -9.67 -21.20
CA LEU A 327 -16.71 -9.85 -22.65
C LEU A 327 -17.79 -10.81 -23.15
N VAL A 328 -17.99 -11.95 -22.48
CA VAL A 328 -19.00 -12.94 -22.84
C VAL A 328 -20.40 -12.33 -22.79
N VAL A 329 -20.69 -11.53 -21.77
CA VAL A 329 -21.95 -10.76 -21.65
C VAL A 329 -22.11 -9.77 -22.80
N LEU A 330 -21.11 -8.91 -23.05
CA LEU A 330 -21.18 -7.88 -24.09
C LEU A 330 -21.27 -8.49 -25.50
N ARG A 331 -20.62 -9.62 -25.73
CA ARG A 331 -20.63 -10.30 -27.03
C ARG A 331 -21.93 -11.06 -27.27
N ASN A 332 -22.39 -11.87 -26.31
CA ASN A 332 -23.52 -12.78 -26.52
C ASN A 332 -24.87 -12.11 -26.25
N ILE A 333 -24.96 -11.25 -25.24
CA ILE A 333 -26.22 -10.59 -24.84
C ILE A 333 -26.36 -9.25 -25.56
N VAL A 334 -25.32 -8.40 -25.54
CA VAL A 334 -25.39 -7.08 -26.20
C VAL A 334 -25.18 -7.18 -27.70
N GLY A 335 -24.22 -7.99 -28.16
CA GLY A 335 -23.91 -8.17 -29.58
C GLY A 335 -22.81 -7.25 -30.10
N VAL A 336 -21.88 -6.81 -29.24
CA VAL A 336 -20.75 -5.96 -29.64
C VAL A 336 -19.82 -6.75 -30.57
N LYS A 337 -19.50 -6.18 -31.74
CA LYS A 337 -18.52 -6.75 -32.68
C LYS A 337 -17.11 -6.40 -32.23
N THR A 338 -16.27 -7.41 -32.02
CA THR A 338 -14.87 -7.25 -31.60
C THR A 338 -13.95 -8.16 -32.43
N PHE A 339 -12.66 -7.87 -32.44
CA PHE A 339 -11.65 -8.75 -32.99
C PHE A 339 -11.49 -10.00 -32.12
N GLY A 340 -11.84 -11.15 -32.67
CA GLY A 340 -11.75 -12.42 -31.95
C GLY A 340 -12.55 -12.43 -30.64
N THR A 341 -12.37 -13.47 -29.85
CA THR A 341 -13.00 -13.65 -28.52
C THR A 341 -12.09 -13.22 -27.37
N PHE A 342 -10.78 -13.14 -27.61
CA PHE A 342 -9.77 -12.94 -26.57
C PHE A 342 -9.08 -11.57 -26.65
N MET A 343 -9.04 -10.95 -27.83
CA MET A 343 -8.29 -9.72 -28.07
C MET A 343 -8.72 -8.55 -27.17
N PRO A 344 -10.01 -8.28 -26.90
CA PRO A 344 -10.38 -7.17 -26.01
C PRO A 344 -9.87 -7.37 -24.58
N VAL A 345 -9.80 -8.63 -24.10
CA VAL A 345 -9.26 -8.95 -22.77
C VAL A 345 -7.74 -8.75 -22.73
N LEU A 346 -7.04 -9.08 -23.82
CA LEU A 346 -5.62 -8.78 -23.97
C LEU A 346 -5.37 -7.27 -23.99
N ILE A 347 -6.17 -6.51 -24.74
CA ILE A 347 -6.10 -5.04 -24.75
C ILE A 347 -6.32 -4.47 -23.33
N ALA A 348 -7.29 -5.00 -22.59
CA ALA A 348 -7.52 -4.62 -21.19
C ALA A 348 -6.30 -4.89 -20.29
N LEU A 349 -5.60 -6.01 -20.51
CA LEU A 349 -4.37 -6.34 -19.78
C LEU A 349 -3.25 -5.36 -20.10
N SER A 350 -3.12 -4.94 -21.36
CA SER A 350 -2.18 -3.88 -21.76
C SER A 350 -2.49 -2.54 -21.08
N PHE A 351 -3.77 -2.16 -21.01
CA PHE A 351 -4.21 -0.96 -20.28
C PHE A 351 -3.96 -1.07 -18.77
N ARG A 352 -3.98 -2.28 -18.20
CA ARG A 352 -3.64 -2.50 -16.78
C ARG A 352 -2.18 -2.18 -16.46
N GLN A 353 -1.28 -2.39 -17.42
CA GLN A 353 0.14 -2.06 -17.26
C GLN A 353 0.45 -0.59 -17.56
N THR A 354 -0.21 -0.01 -18.57
CA THR A 354 0.09 1.35 -19.07
C THR A 354 -0.83 2.44 -18.52
N GLY A 355 -1.93 2.05 -17.86
CA GLY A 355 -3.04 2.94 -17.50
C GLY A 355 -3.99 3.19 -18.67
N LEU A 356 -5.27 3.46 -18.40
CA LEU A 356 -6.27 3.59 -19.47
C LEU A 356 -6.00 4.76 -20.42
N ALA A 357 -5.71 5.95 -19.90
CA ALA A 357 -5.55 7.15 -20.72
C ALA A 357 -4.32 7.05 -21.65
N TRP A 358 -3.16 6.77 -21.06
CA TRP A 358 -1.92 6.59 -21.82
C TRP A 358 -1.96 5.34 -22.69
N GLY A 359 -2.47 4.23 -22.15
CA GLY A 359 -2.65 2.99 -22.89
C GLY A 359 -3.51 3.17 -24.13
N LEU A 360 -4.60 3.93 -24.06
CA LEU A 360 -5.46 4.22 -25.21
C LEU A 360 -4.72 5.04 -26.28
N VAL A 361 -3.99 6.08 -25.89
CA VAL A 361 -3.20 6.91 -26.80
C VAL A 361 -2.10 6.08 -27.47
N PHE A 362 -1.23 5.42 -26.68
CA PHE A 362 -0.16 4.58 -27.20
C PHE A 362 -0.68 3.46 -28.09
N PHE A 363 -1.73 2.76 -27.67
CA PHE A 363 -2.32 1.68 -28.44
C PHE A 363 -2.85 2.19 -29.79
N SER A 364 -3.61 3.28 -29.79
CA SER A 364 -4.18 3.85 -31.02
C SER A 364 -3.09 4.36 -31.96
N THR A 365 -2.07 5.06 -31.45
CA THR A 365 -0.94 5.55 -32.23
C THR A 365 -0.14 4.40 -32.84
N VAL A 366 0.22 3.39 -32.06
CA VAL A 366 1.02 2.26 -32.56
C VAL A 366 0.23 1.41 -33.55
N VAL A 367 -1.06 1.16 -33.31
CA VAL A 367 -1.91 0.49 -34.28
C VAL A 367 -2.00 1.32 -35.56
N ALA A 368 -2.21 2.63 -35.50
CA ALA A 368 -2.28 3.49 -36.69
C ALA A 368 -0.98 3.48 -37.52
N LEU A 369 0.19 3.64 -36.88
CA LEU A 369 1.47 3.55 -37.58
C LEU A 369 1.74 2.14 -38.11
N GLY A 370 1.43 1.10 -37.33
CA GLY A 370 1.61 -0.29 -37.73
C GLY A 370 0.76 -0.67 -38.94
N LEU A 371 -0.48 -0.18 -39.00
CA LEU A 371 -1.35 -0.29 -40.18
C LEU A 371 -0.74 0.43 -41.38
N ALA A 372 -0.27 1.66 -41.21
CA ALA A 372 0.35 2.45 -42.28
C ALA A 372 1.57 1.73 -42.88
N VAL A 373 2.44 1.18 -42.03
CA VAL A 373 3.58 0.40 -42.50
C VAL A 373 3.13 -0.91 -43.15
N ARG A 374 2.11 -1.58 -42.63
CA ARG A 374 1.59 -2.80 -43.30
C ARG A 374 1.08 -2.49 -44.71
N PHE A 375 0.30 -1.42 -44.90
CA PHE A 375 -0.16 -1.02 -46.23
C PHE A 375 0.99 -0.71 -47.18
N TYR A 376 2.11 -0.19 -46.66
CA TYR A 376 3.33 0.00 -47.45
C TYR A 376 3.98 -1.35 -47.81
N LEU A 377 4.15 -2.25 -46.84
CA LEU A 377 4.77 -3.57 -47.04
C LEU A 377 3.95 -4.48 -47.97
N GLU A 378 2.64 -4.30 -48.02
CA GLU A 378 1.76 -5.05 -48.92
C GLU A 378 2.09 -4.78 -50.39
N ARG A 379 2.52 -3.56 -50.73
CA ARG A 379 2.97 -3.22 -52.09
C ARG A 379 4.23 -3.97 -52.52
N LEU A 380 5.02 -4.46 -51.57
CA LEU A 380 6.25 -5.22 -51.82
C LEU A 380 5.99 -6.70 -52.16
N LYS A 381 4.73 -7.15 -52.19
CA LYS A 381 4.32 -8.53 -52.53
C LYS A 381 5.08 -9.62 -51.74
N LEU A 382 5.31 -9.36 -50.45
CA LEU A 382 6.03 -10.28 -49.56
C LEU A 382 5.21 -11.55 -49.25
N LEU A 383 5.89 -12.68 -49.06
CA LEU A 383 5.34 -13.92 -48.51
C LEU A 383 4.75 -13.68 -47.11
N LEU A 384 3.77 -14.50 -46.69
CA LEU A 384 3.03 -14.32 -45.43
C LEU A 384 3.95 -14.27 -44.19
N VAL A 385 4.91 -15.20 -44.09
CA VAL A 385 5.79 -15.31 -42.92
C VAL A 385 6.76 -14.13 -42.79
N PRO A 386 7.54 -13.74 -43.83
CA PRO A 386 8.35 -12.52 -43.79
C PRO A 386 7.54 -11.25 -43.53
N ARG A 387 6.29 -11.20 -44.00
CA ARG A 387 5.40 -10.05 -43.78
C ARG A 387 5.07 -9.85 -42.30
N VAL A 388 4.66 -10.91 -41.60
CA VAL A 388 4.34 -10.85 -40.15
C VAL A 388 5.59 -10.49 -39.34
N ALA A 389 6.74 -11.08 -39.66
CA ALA A 389 8.01 -10.76 -39.00
C ALA A 389 8.40 -9.27 -39.16
N SER A 390 8.26 -8.71 -40.36
CA SER A 390 8.55 -7.29 -40.62
C SER A 390 7.62 -6.36 -39.81
N VAL A 391 6.34 -6.70 -39.66
CA VAL A 391 5.40 -5.91 -38.84
C VAL A 391 5.83 -5.92 -37.36
N VAL A 392 6.23 -7.07 -36.82
CA VAL A 392 6.76 -7.14 -35.43
C VAL A 392 7.98 -6.23 -35.27
N ILE A 393 8.95 -6.33 -36.19
CA ILE A 393 10.19 -5.53 -36.13
C ILE A 393 9.86 -4.04 -36.15
N VAL A 394 8.99 -3.61 -37.06
CA VAL A 394 8.56 -2.21 -37.17
C VAL A 394 7.86 -1.74 -35.89
N VAL A 395 6.95 -2.54 -35.33
CA VAL A 395 6.25 -2.18 -34.08
C VAL A 395 7.24 -2.02 -32.93
N ILE A 396 8.25 -2.90 -32.83
CA ILE A 396 9.32 -2.79 -31.84
C ILE A 396 10.11 -1.49 -32.05
N LEU A 397 10.48 -1.15 -33.29
CA LEU A 397 11.19 0.10 -33.60
C LEU A 397 10.35 1.34 -33.25
N ILE A 398 9.04 1.33 -33.55
CA ILE A 398 8.12 2.40 -33.18
C ILE A 398 8.07 2.56 -31.66
N LEU A 399 7.91 1.46 -30.93
CA LEU A 399 7.86 1.50 -29.46
C LEU A 399 9.18 1.97 -28.86
N ALA A 400 10.32 1.52 -29.38
CA ALA A 400 11.64 2.01 -28.95
C ALA A 400 11.78 3.53 -29.17
N GLY A 401 11.40 4.01 -30.37
CA GLY A 401 11.40 5.44 -30.68
C GLY A 401 10.48 6.26 -29.78
N LEU A 402 9.25 5.80 -29.55
CA LEU A 402 8.29 6.44 -28.65
C LEU A 402 8.78 6.45 -27.19
N THR A 403 9.48 5.41 -26.75
CA THR A 403 10.06 5.33 -25.40
C THR A 403 11.16 6.37 -25.23
N VAL A 404 12.08 6.47 -26.20
CA VAL A 404 13.17 7.46 -26.19
C VAL A 404 12.60 8.89 -26.24
N LEU A 405 11.58 9.12 -27.05
CA LEU A 405 10.92 10.43 -27.14
C LEU A 405 10.20 10.77 -25.83
N SER A 406 9.50 9.81 -25.21
CA SER A 406 8.81 10.02 -23.93
C SER A 406 9.77 10.32 -22.79
N PHE A 407 10.95 9.67 -22.78
CA PHE A 407 12.03 9.95 -21.82
C PHE A 407 12.55 11.38 -21.97
N ARG A 408 12.71 11.87 -23.20
CA ARG A 408 13.14 13.26 -23.48
C ARG A 408 12.10 14.31 -23.11
N LEU A 409 10.82 13.96 -23.10
CA LEU A 409 9.71 14.84 -22.76
C LEU A 409 9.36 14.83 -21.26
N GLU A 410 10.19 14.21 -20.40
CA GLU A 410 9.96 14.05 -18.96
C GLU A 410 8.60 13.40 -18.60
N VAL A 411 8.03 12.63 -19.53
CA VAL A 411 6.80 11.87 -19.28
C VAL A 411 7.18 10.59 -18.54
N GLU A 412 7.31 10.69 -17.21
CA GLU A 412 7.80 9.62 -16.30
C GLU A 412 7.07 8.27 -16.43
N ARG A 413 5.86 8.25 -17.01
CA ARG A 413 5.00 7.05 -17.11
C ARG A 413 5.14 6.28 -18.43
N GLY A 414 5.94 6.76 -19.40
CA GLY A 414 6.19 6.08 -20.67
C GLY A 414 7.22 4.94 -20.61
N LEU A 415 7.85 4.70 -19.45
CA LEU A 415 9.06 3.88 -19.31
C LEU A 415 8.81 2.40 -18.96
N SER A 416 7.56 1.97 -18.77
CA SER A 416 7.22 0.60 -18.34
C SER A 416 6.44 -0.18 -19.40
N ILE A 417 6.96 -0.24 -20.63
CA ILE A 417 6.37 -1.07 -21.68
C ILE A 417 6.90 -2.50 -21.51
N GLY A 418 6.06 -3.40 -20.99
CA GLY A 418 6.37 -4.83 -20.91
C GLY A 418 6.33 -5.53 -22.27
N LEU A 419 6.80 -6.77 -22.33
CA LEU A 419 6.75 -7.61 -23.54
C LEU A 419 5.30 -7.91 -23.99
N PHE A 420 4.36 -7.96 -23.04
CA PHE A 420 2.95 -8.29 -23.30
C PHE A 420 2.28 -7.31 -24.28
N PRO A 421 2.29 -5.98 -24.04
CA PRO A 421 1.78 -4.99 -24.99
C PRO A 421 2.27 -5.16 -26.42
N ILE A 422 3.55 -5.52 -26.63
CA ILE A 422 4.13 -5.72 -27.97
C ILE A 422 3.40 -6.83 -28.71
N VAL A 423 3.29 -8.02 -28.10
CA VAL A 423 2.61 -9.19 -28.70
C VAL A 423 1.15 -8.87 -29.03
N ILE A 424 0.47 -8.16 -28.12
CA ILE A 424 -0.94 -7.78 -28.27
C ILE A 424 -1.11 -6.79 -29.45
N LEU A 425 -0.23 -5.81 -29.56
CA LEU A 425 -0.24 -4.82 -30.63
C LEU A 425 0.01 -5.46 -31.99
N THR A 426 1.05 -6.29 -32.13
CA THR A 426 1.33 -7.00 -33.38
C THR A 426 0.14 -7.86 -33.79
N PHE A 427 -0.39 -8.67 -32.86
CA PHE A 427 -1.52 -9.54 -33.16
C PHE A 427 -2.79 -8.74 -33.52
N THR A 428 -3.00 -7.58 -32.90
CA THR A 428 -4.10 -6.66 -33.25
C THR A 428 -3.90 -6.11 -34.66
N ILE A 429 -2.71 -5.62 -35.00
CA ILE A 429 -2.40 -5.09 -36.34
C ILE A 429 -2.64 -6.18 -37.37
N GLU A 430 -2.13 -7.39 -37.16
CA GLU A 430 -2.32 -8.54 -38.05
C GLU A 430 -3.80 -8.86 -38.27
N ARG A 431 -4.58 -8.98 -37.18
CA ARG A 431 -6.00 -9.32 -37.28
C ARG A 431 -6.82 -8.22 -37.94
N MET A 432 -6.56 -6.96 -37.59
CA MET A 432 -7.29 -5.81 -38.12
C MET A 432 -7.16 -5.70 -39.63
N THR A 433 -5.99 -6.03 -40.15
CA THR A 433 -5.68 -5.89 -41.58
C THR A 433 -6.11 -7.08 -42.40
N LEU A 434 -6.08 -8.30 -41.85
CA LEU A 434 -6.79 -9.42 -42.45
C LEU A 434 -8.29 -9.12 -42.59
N VAL A 435 -8.92 -8.57 -41.54
CA VAL A 435 -10.35 -8.17 -41.61
C VAL A 435 -10.56 -7.01 -42.59
N TRP A 436 -9.62 -6.08 -42.67
CA TRP A 436 -9.67 -4.98 -43.62
C TRP A 436 -9.63 -5.47 -45.07
N GLU A 437 -8.74 -6.43 -45.37
CA GLU A 437 -8.60 -7.05 -46.69
C GLU A 437 -9.81 -7.94 -47.04
N GLU A 438 -10.30 -8.75 -46.10
CA GLU A 438 -11.40 -9.71 -46.33
C GLU A 438 -12.80 -9.08 -46.32
N ARG A 439 -13.03 -8.06 -45.48
CA ARG A 439 -14.38 -7.53 -45.18
C ARG A 439 -14.50 -6.01 -45.31
N GLY A 440 -13.40 -5.35 -45.70
CA GLY A 440 -13.35 -3.92 -45.92
C GLY A 440 -13.05 -3.08 -44.68
N ALA A 441 -12.68 -1.83 -44.94
CA ALA A 441 -12.24 -0.85 -43.94
C ALA A 441 -13.28 -0.59 -42.84
N THR A 442 -14.56 -0.48 -43.22
CA THR A 442 -15.65 -0.13 -42.29
C THR A 442 -15.84 -1.22 -41.25
N GLU A 443 -15.79 -2.50 -41.65
CA GLU A 443 -15.96 -3.60 -40.70
C GLU A 443 -14.73 -3.76 -39.80
N ALA A 444 -13.52 -3.57 -40.34
CA ALA A 444 -12.29 -3.56 -39.55
C ALA A 444 -12.30 -2.44 -38.50
N LEU A 445 -12.65 -1.21 -38.87
CA LEU A 445 -12.71 -0.09 -37.94
C LEU A 445 -13.80 -0.29 -36.86
N GLN A 446 -14.97 -0.81 -37.24
CA GLN A 446 -16.05 -1.11 -36.29
C GLN A 446 -15.60 -2.17 -35.27
N GLN A 447 -14.94 -3.24 -35.70
CA GLN A 447 -14.43 -4.28 -34.80
C GLN A 447 -13.25 -3.78 -33.95
N GLY A 448 -12.41 -2.90 -34.47
CA GLY A 448 -11.30 -2.29 -33.74
C GLY A 448 -11.78 -1.38 -32.61
N LEU A 449 -12.65 -0.42 -32.92
CA LEU A 449 -13.27 0.44 -31.92
C LEU A 449 -14.07 -0.36 -30.89
N GLY A 450 -14.81 -1.38 -31.33
CA GLY A 450 -15.51 -2.30 -30.43
C GLY A 450 -14.55 -3.03 -29.48
N SER A 451 -13.38 -3.47 -29.96
CA SER A 451 -12.37 -4.15 -29.14
C SER A 451 -11.73 -3.23 -28.12
N ILE A 452 -11.43 -1.98 -28.51
CA ILE A 452 -10.91 -0.95 -27.61
C ILE A 452 -11.95 -0.60 -26.54
N ALA A 453 -13.21 -0.40 -26.92
CA ALA A 453 -14.29 -0.07 -25.99
C ALA A 453 -14.56 -1.21 -24.98
N VAL A 454 -14.65 -2.46 -25.45
CA VAL A 454 -14.80 -3.63 -24.57
C VAL A 454 -13.56 -3.80 -23.70
N GLY A 455 -12.35 -3.59 -24.24
CA GLY A 455 -11.11 -3.64 -23.48
C GLY A 455 -11.03 -2.57 -22.38
N ALA A 456 -11.50 -1.35 -22.66
CA ALA A 456 -11.60 -0.27 -21.67
C ALA A 456 -12.58 -0.60 -20.56
N LEU A 457 -13.77 -1.12 -20.89
CA LEU A 457 -14.75 -1.54 -19.89
C LEU A 457 -14.24 -2.72 -19.05
N ALA A 458 -13.59 -3.70 -19.68
CA ALA A 458 -12.96 -4.81 -18.98
C ALA A 458 -11.86 -4.30 -18.04
N TYR A 459 -11.00 -3.37 -18.49
CA TYR A 459 -10.01 -2.73 -17.65
C TYR A 459 -10.65 -2.07 -16.42
N LEU A 460 -11.75 -1.32 -16.59
CA LEU A 460 -12.44 -0.66 -15.48
C LEU A 460 -12.93 -1.68 -14.44
N VAL A 461 -13.59 -2.75 -14.88
CA VAL A 461 -14.05 -3.83 -13.98
C VAL A 461 -12.87 -4.50 -13.29
N MET A 462 -11.78 -4.76 -14.02
CA MET A 462 -10.57 -5.37 -13.48
C MET A 462 -9.80 -4.47 -12.50
N ASN A 463 -10.01 -3.15 -12.52
CA ASN A 463 -9.35 -2.21 -11.62
C ASN A 463 -10.21 -1.87 -10.38
N LEU A 464 -11.42 -2.42 -10.27
CA LEU A 464 -12.25 -2.22 -9.09
C LEU A 464 -11.62 -2.92 -7.88
N ARG A 465 -11.30 -2.15 -6.84
CA ARG A 465 -10.73 -2.65 -5.57
C ARG A 465 -11.52 -3.82 -4.98
N ILE A 466 -12.85 -3.78 -5.10
CA ILE A 466 -13.73 -4.85 -4.62
C ILE A 466 -13.57 -6.15 -5.42
N VAL A 467 -13.42 -6.07 -6.75
CA VAL A 467 -13.25 -7.25 -7.62
C VAL A 467 -11.90 -7.89 -7.35
N GLU A 468 -10.86 -7.08 -7.25
CA GLU A 468 -9.51 -7.54 -6.92
C GLU A 468 -9.45 -8.21 -5.54
N HIS A 469 -10.05 -7.59 -4.53
CA HIS A 469 -10.14 -8.15 -3.17
C HIS A 469 -10.92 -9.47 -3.16
N LEU A 470 -12.12 -9.50 -3.73
CA LEU A 470 -12.96 -10.69 -3.71
C LEU A 470 -12.31 -11.87 -4.42
N LEU A 471 -11.72 -11.68 -5.60
CA LEU A 471 -11.11 -12.77 -6.37
C LEU A 471 -9.78 -13.25 -5.78
N PHE A 472 -9.07 -12.40 -5.03
CA PHE A 472 -7.83 -12.78 -4.36
C PHE A 472 -8.10 -13.51 -3.03
N VAL A 473 -9.01 -13.00 -2.20
CA VAL A 473 -9.37 -13.60 -0.90
C VAL A 473 -10.23 -14.86 -1.08
N PHE A 474 -11.12 -14.85 -2.09
CA PHE A 474 -12.06 -15.92 -2.38
C PHE A 474 -11.90 -16.43 -3.83
N PRO A 475 -10.78 -17.10 -4.17
CA PRO A 475 -10.55 -17.62 -5.52
C PRO A 475 -11.60 -18.64 -5.98
N GLU A 476 -12.32 -19.29 -5.06
CA GLU A 476 -13.47 -20.15 -5.35
C GLU A 476 -14.59 -19.44 -6.13
N LEU A 477 -14.69 -18.10 -6.05
CA LEU A 477 -15.62 -17.32 -6.87
C LEU A 477 -15.34 -17.47 -8.38
N LEU A 478 -14.14 -17.91 -8.77
CA LEU A 478 -13.86 -18.29 -10.16
C LEU A 478 -14.73 -19.45 -10.65
N LEU A 479 -15.14 -20.36 -9.77
CA LEU A 479 -16.09 -21.43 -10.14
C LEU A 479 -17.49 -20.84 -10.41
N ALA A 480 -17.89 -19.80 -9.67
CA ALA A 480 -19.14 -19.07 -9.95
C ALA A 480 -19.04 -18.29 -11.27
N VAL A 481 -17.91 -17.66 -11.56
CA VAL A 481 -17.63 -17.02 -12.85
C VAL A 481 -17.66 -18.04 -13.99
N LEU A 482 -17.07 -19.22 -13.80
CA LEU A 482 -17.12 -20.32 -14.76
C LEU A 482 -18.56 -20.81 -14.99
N ALA A 483 -19.33 -21.02 -13.92
CA ALA A 483 -20.74 -21.38 -14.03
C ALA A 483 -21.53 -20.34 -14.83
N ALA A 484 -21.34 -19.05 -14.54
CA ALA A 484 -21.98 -17.96 -15.26
C ALA A 484 -21.60 -17.93 -16.75
N THR A 485 -20.32 -18.08 -17.08
CA THR A 485 -19.86 -18.12 -18.48
C THR A 485 -20.43 -19.32 -19.25
N LEU A 486 -20.51 -20.51 -18.62
CA LEU A 486 -21.14 -21.70 -19.22
C LEU A 486 -22.64 -21.49 -19.49
N LEU A 487 -23.36 -20.87 -18.55
CA LEU A 487 -24.79 -20.56 -18.73
C LEU A 487 -25.01 -19.57 -19.88
N ILE A 488 -24.20 -18.51 -19.95
CA ILE A 488 -24.28 -17.52 -21.04
C ILE A 488 -23.85 -18.15 -22.38
N GLY A 489 -22.96 -19.14 -22.38
CA GLY A 489 -22.53 -19.85 -23.59
C GLY A 489 -23.67 -20.56 -24.33
N ARG A 490 -24.79 -20.85 -23.65
CA ARG A 490 -26.01 -21.41 -24.24
C ARG A 490 -27.12 -20.38 -24.50
N TYR A 491 -26.84 -19.10 -24.32
CA TYR A 491 -27.80 -18.05 -24.62
C TYR A 491 -28.09 -17.99 -26.13
N THR A 492 -29.27 -18.44 -26.53
CA THR A 492 -29.80 -18.37 -27.90
C THR A 492 -30.82 -17.24 -28.08
N GLY A 493 -30.96 -16.35 -27.09
CA GLY A 493 -31.87 -15.22 -27.18
C GLY A 493 -31.38 -14.16 -28.15
N TYR A 494 -32.27 -13.26 -28.57
CA TYR A 494 -31.91 -12.15 -29.44
C TYR A 494 -30.90 -11.22 -28.76
N ARG A 495 -29.97 -10.69 -29.54
CA ARG A 495 -29.01 -9.68 -29.05
C ARG A 495 -29.73 -8.36 -28.84
N LEU A 496 -29.34 -7.60 -27.81
CA LEU A 496 -29.92 -6.27 -27.54
C LEU A 496 -29.79 -5.32 -28.74
N THR A 497 -28.68 -5.42 -29.48
CA THR A 497 -28.44 -4.67 -30.71
C THR A 497 -29.38 -5.06 -31.86
N GLU A 498 -29.82 -6.32 -31.91
CA GLU A 498 -30.75 -6.82 -32.93
C GLU A 498 -32.19 -6.39 -32.63
N LEU A 499 -32.58 -6.31 -31.36
CA LEU A 499 -33.91 -5.79 -30.96
C LEU A 499 -34.15 -4.37 -31.46
N ARG A 500 -33.11 -3.51 -31.49
CA ARG A 500 -33.21 -2.16 -32.09
C ARG A 500 -33.43 -2.21 -33.60
N ARG A 501 -32.82 -3.17 -34.30
CA ARG A 501 -33.00 -3.35 -35.75
C ARG A 501 -34.38 -3.88 -36.10
N PHE A 502 -34.91 -4.81 -35.30
CA PHE A 502 -36.25 -5.37 -35.53
C PHE A 502 -37.39 -4.42 -35.14
N LYS A 503 -37.17 -3.48 -34.21
CA LYS A 503 -38.14 -2.42 -33.92
C LYS A 503 -38.36 -1.46 -35.11
N ALA A 504 -37.38 -1.34 -36.01
CA ALA A 504 -37.50 -0.57 -37.25
C ALA A 504 -38.21 -1.32 -38.39
N LEU A 505 -38.38 -2.65 -38.27
CA LEU A 505 -39.13 -3.51 -39.21
C LEU A 505 -40.56 -3.81 -38.73
N ALA A 506 -40.90 -3.46 -37.49
CA ALA A 506 -42.22 -3.63 -36.88
C ALA A 506 -43.12 -2.37 -37.01
N ARG A 507 -42.65 -1.35 -37.73
CA ARG A 507 -43.43 -0.24 -38.29
C ARG A 507 -43.38 -0.36 -39.79
#